data_AF-A0A069CY29-F1
#
_entry.id   AF-A0A069CY29-F1
#
_cell.length_a   1.000
_cell.length_b   1.000
_cell.length_c   1.000
_cell.angle_alpha   90.00
_cell.angle_beta   90.00
_cell.angle_gamma   90.00
#
_symmetry.space_group_name_H-M   'P 1'
#
loop_
_entity.id
_entity.type
_entity.pdbx_description
1 polymer ?
#
loop_
_entity_poly.entity_id
_entity_poly.type
_entity_poly.pdbx_seq_one_letter_code
_entity_poly.pdbx_strand_id
1 'polypeptide(L)'
;MSVMKKQLVYLLTGWLMCGMGLQARAQVEPLFTYKISRDEACNRWVESQMKQMNLREKIGQLFIYTIAPDRSKRNLALLKNVVHTQSGRIAFLGRKTR
;
A
#
# COMPACT_ATOMS: atom_id res chain seq x y z
N MET A 1 -12.90 61.80 -10.71
CA MET A 1 -13.48 60.56 -11.29
C MET A 1 -12.44 59.50 -11.75
N SER A 2 -11.15 59.69 -11.49
CA SER A 2 -10.07 58.75 -11.90
C SER A 2 -9.68 57.76 -10.78
N VAL A 3 -9.72 58.18 -9.52
CA VAL A 3 -9.27 57.39 -8.36
C VAL A 3 -10.23 56.23 -8.02
N MET A 4 -11.55 56.46 -8.06
CA MET A 4 -12.56 55.41 -7.84
C MET A 4 -12.48 54.28 -8.88
N LYS A 5 -12.18 54.62 -10.13
CA LYS A 5 -12.04 53.61 -11.20
C LYS A 5 -10.82 52.71 -10.97
N LYS A 6 -9.71 53.30 -10.49
CA LYS A 6 -8.51 52.54 -10.13
C LYS A 6 -8.75 51.59 -8.95
N GLN A 7 -9.42 52.07 -7.90
CA GLN A 7 -9.78 51.24 -6.74
C GLN A 7 -10.69 50.07 -7.13
N LEU A 8 -11.68 50.31 -7.99
CA LEU A 8 -12.56 49.25 -8.49
C LEU A 8 -11.78 48.19 -9.28
N VAL A 9 -10.80 48.61 -10.09
CA VAL A 9 -9.92 47.69 -10.84
C VAL A 9 -9.02 46.88 -9.89
N TYR A 10 -8.49 47.48 -8.82
CA TYR A 10 -7.70 46.75 -7.83
C TYR A 10 -8.53 45.72 -7.06
N LEU A 11 -9.79 46.02 -6.75
CA LEU A 11 -10.70 45.07 -6.10
C LEU A 11 -11.09 43.91 -7.04
N LEU A 12 -11.39 44.21 -8.31
CA LEU A 12 -11.71 43.18 -9.31
C LEU A 12 -10.52 42.27 -9.61
N THR A 13 -9.32 42.83 -9.71
CA THR A 13 -8.09 42.04 -9.92
C THR A 13 -7.72 41.23 -8.69
N GLY A 14 -7.87 41.78 -7.48
CA GLY A 14 -7.69 41.03 -6.24
C GLY A 14 -8.66 39.85 -6.11
N TRP A 15 -9.92 40.03 -6.49
CA TRP A 15 -10.93 38.97 -6.45
C TRP A 15 -10.65 37.85 -7.48
N LEU A 16 -10.23 38.23 -8.69
CA LEU A 16 -9.85 37.29 -9.74
C LEU A 16 -8.63 36.44 -9.32
N MET A 17 -7.62 37.06 -8.70
CA MET A 17 -6.41 36.37 -8.23
C MET A 17 -6.66 35.47 -7.03
N CYS A 18 -7.52 35.86 -6.09
CA CYS A 18 -7.95 34.99 -4.98
C CYS A 18 -8.78 33.79 -5.46
N GLY A 19 -9.63 33.96 -6.48
CA GLY A 19 -10.46 32.89 -7.04
C GLY A 19 -9.65 31.77 -7.70
N MET A 20 -8.54 32.10 -8.36
CA MET A 20 -7.68 31.09 -9.00
C MET A 20 -6.81 30.30 -8.01
N GLY A 21 -6.43 30.90 -6.86
CA GLY A 21 -5.59 30.25 -5.86
C GLY A 21 -6.25 29.06 -5.15
N LEU A 22 -7.58 28.95 -5.18
CA LEU A 22 -8.32 27.95 -4.41
C LEU A 22 -8.53 26.60 -5.13
N GLN A 23 -8.25 26.51 -6.44
CA GLN A 23 -8.53 25.28 -7.22
C GLN A 23 -7.33 24.36 -7.47
N ALA A 24 -6.12 24.71 -7.02
CA ALA A 24 -4.92 23.91 -7.30
C ALA A 24 -4.68 22.74 -6.32
N ARG A 25 -5.74 22.16 -5.74
CA ARG A 25 -5.65 20.89 -4.98
C ARG A 25 -6.26 19.74 -5.78
N ALA A 26 -5.84 19.58 -7.03
CA ALA A 26 -5.97 18.28 -7.68
C ALA A 26 -5.01 17.32 -6.96
N GLN A 27 -5.52 16.46 -6.08
CA GLN A 27 -4.77 15.30 -5.63
C GLN A 27 -4.51 14.44 -6.88
N VAL A 28 -3.34 14.59 -7.48
CA VAL A 28 -2.86 13.69 -8.52
C VAL A 28 -2.54 12.38 -7.79
N GLU A 29 -3.46 11.43 -7.86
CA GLU A 29 -3.17 10.05 -7.49
C GLU A 29 -1.94 9.63 -8.31
N PRO A 30 -0.82 9.21 -7.68
CA PRO A 30 0.42 8.96 -8.40
C PRO A 30 0.17 7.92 -9.50
N LEU A 31 0.60 8.21 -10.73
CA LEU A 31 0.40 7.37 -11.93
C LEU A 31 0.77 5.88 -11.72
N PHE A 32 1.61 5.60 -10.73
CA PHE A 32 1.98 4.26 -10.31
C PHE A 32 0.82 3.46 -9.69
N THR A 33 -0.11 4.08 -8.94
CA THR A 33 -1.23 3.37 -8.29
C THR A 33 -2.35 3.01 -9.27
N TYR A 34 -2.49 3.73 -10.38
CA TYR A 34 -3.48 3.42 -11.42
C TYR A 34 -3.33 1.99 -11.97
N LYS A 35 -2.10 1.47 -12.05
CA LYS A 35 -1.81 0.11 -12.53
C LYS A 35 -1.84 -0.96 -11.44
N ILE A 36 -1.89 -0.57 -10.16
CA ILE A 36 -2.03 -1.49 -9.03
C ILE A 36 -3.53 -1.81 -8.91
N SER A 37 -3.95 -2.73 -9.77
CA SER A 37 -5.27 -3.38 -9.86
C SER A 37 -6.37 -2.83 -8.93
N ARG A 38 -7.28 -2.05 -9.51
CA ARG A 38 -8.60 -1.75 -8.93
C ARG A 38 -9.58 -2.92 -9.13
N ASP A 39 -9.10 -4.15 -9.10
CA ASP A 39 -9.97 -5.31 -9.21
C ASP A 39 -10.76 -5.46 -7.90
N GLU A 40 -12.02 -5.03 -7.93
CA GLU A 40 -12.93 -5.16 -6.81
C GLU A 40 -13.10 -6.62 -6.37
N ALA A 41 -12.99 -7.60 -7.28
CA ALA A 41 -13.08 -9.00 -6.91
C ALA A 41 -11.87 -9.43 -6.07
N CYS A 42 -10.66 -8.98 -6.42
CA CYS A 42 -9.45 -9.18 -5.64
C CYS A 42 -9.58 -8.54 -4.25
N ASN A 43 -10.03 -7.28 -4.18
CA ASN A 43 -10.22 -6.59 -2.90
C ASN A 43 -11.25 -7.29 -2.01
N ARG A 44 -12.40 -7.68 -2.58
CA ARG A 44 -13.43 -8.45 -1.85
C ARG A 44 -12.90 -9.79 -1.35
N TRP A 45 -12.09 -10.48 -2.16
CA TRP A 45 -11.47 -11.74 -1.75
C TRP A 45 -10.50 -11.50 -0.58
N VAL A 46 -9.58 -10.54 -0.68
CA VAL A 46 -8.64 -10.21 0.40
C VAL A 46 -9.39 -9.85 1.68
N GLU A 47 -10.43 -9.03 1.60
CA GLU A 47 -11.26 -8.68 2.76
C GLU A 47 -11.95 -9.91 3.38
N SER A 48 -12.46 -10.83 2.55
CA SER A 48 -13.10 -12.05 3.03
C SER A 48 -12.13 -12.92 3.83
N GLN A 49 -10.88 -13.04 3.36
CA GLN A 49 -9.83 -13.79 4.05
C GLN A 49 -9.43 -13.09 5.36
N MET A 50 -9.25 -11.77 5.32
CA MET A 50 -8.89 -10.98 6.50
C MET A 50 -9.98 -10.97 7.58
N LYS A 51 -11.25 -11.11 7.21
CA LYS A 51 -12.36 -11.24 8.18
C LYS A 51 -12.35 -12.60 8.90
N GLN A 52 -11.89 -13.65 8.24
CA GLN A 52 -11.82 -15.00 8.81
C GLN A 52 -10.62 -15.19 9.75
N MET A 53 -9.60 -14.32 9.66
CA MET A 53 -8.40 -14.41 10.47
C MET A 53 -8.52 -13.71 11.84
N ASN A 54 -8.04 -14.37 12.89
CA ASN A 54 -7.81 -13.75 14.19
C ASN A 54 -6.54 -12.86 14.18
N LEU A 55 -6.34 -12.07 15.25
CA LEU A 55 -5.20 -11.14 15.32
C LEU A 55 -3.84 -11.84 15.19
N ARG A 56 -3.69 -13.02 15.81
CA ARG A 56 -2.44 -13.80 15.75
C ARG A 56 -2.15 -14.26 14.32
N GLU A 57 -3.19 -14.68 13.59
CA GLU A 57 -3.10 -15.07 12.18
C GLU A 57 -2.67 -13.90 11.30
N LYS A 58 -3.30 -12.73 11.47
CA LYS A 58 -2.95 -11.51 10.74
C LYS A 58 -1.51 -11.09 10.96
N ILE A 59 -1.07 -11.09 12.23
CA ILE A 59 0.32 -10.79 12.57
C ILE A 59 1.26 -11.86 12.00
N GLY A 60 0.85 -13.14 12.04
CA GLY A 60 1.57 -14.26 11.45
C GLY A 60 1.90 -14.07 9.96
N GLN A 61 0.95 -13.51 9.20
CA GLN A 61 1.14 -13.22 7.77
C GLN A 61 2.30 -12.25 7.48
N LEU A 62 2.69 -11.42 8.46
CA LEU A 62 3.79 -10.46 8.31
C LEU A 62 5.18 -11.09 8.42
N PHE A 63 5.28 -12.30 8.97
CA PHE A 63 6.57 -12.95 9.19
C PHE A 63 7.01 -13.80 7.99
N ILE A 64 8.29 -13.68 7.65
CA ILE A 64 8.96 -14.54 6.67
C ILE A 64 9.81 -15.55 7.44
N TYR A 65 9.47 -16.84 7.31
CA TYR A 65 10.29 -17.89 7.89
C TYR A 65 11.38 -18.32 6.91
N THR A 66 12.63 -18.33 7.35
CA THR A 66 13.77 -18.68 6.49
C THR A 66 14.29 -20.08 6.79
N ILE A 67 14.44 -20.90 5.76
CA ILE A 67 14.95 -22.28 5.87
C ILE A 67 16.13 -22.45 4.92
N ALA A 68 17.18 -23.15 5.35
CA ALA A 68 18.24 -23.57 4.45
C ALA A 68 17.69 -24.63 3.45
N PRO A 69 18.14 -24.65 2.18
CA PRO A 69 17.62 -25.56 1.18
C PRO A 69 18.21 -26.98 1.28
N ASP A 70 18.50 -27.48 2.49
CA ASP A 70 18.91 -28.86 2.70
C ASP A 70 17.70 -29.76 3.01
N ARG A 71 17.71 -30.98 2.46
CA ARG A 71 16.64 -31.98 2.65
C ARG A 71 16.82 -32.79 3.94
N SER A 72 17.43 -32.23 4.98
CA SER A 72 17.62 -32.95 6.24
C SER A 72 16.29 -33.25 6.91
N LYS A 73 16.24 -34.35 7.70
CA LYS A 73 15.05 -34.71 8.50
C LYS A 73 14.61 -33.56 9.42
N ARG A 74 15.57 -32.77 9.91
CA ARG A 74 15.35 -31.59 10.74
C ARG A 74 14.63 -30.49 9.96
N ASN A 75 15.09 -30.17 8.75
CA ASN A 75 14.44 -29.14 7.94
C ASN A 75 13.04 -29.53 7.48
N LEU A 76 12.82 -30.82 7.19
CA LEU A 76 11.49 -31.31 6.86
C LEU A 76 10.52 -31.18 8.04
N ALA A 77 10.98 -31.44 9.27
CA ALA A 77 10.18 -31.22 10.47
C ALA A 77 9.90 -29.73 10.71
N LEU A 78 10.90 -28.86 10.53
CA LEU A 78 10.74 -27.41 10.63
C LEU A 78 9.74 -26.88 9.58
N LEU A 79 9.83 -27.34 8.33
CA LEU A 79 8.89 -26.95 7.28
C LEU A 79 7.45 -27.32 7.64
N LYS A 80 7.22 -28.54 8.13
CA LYS A 80 5.90 -28.97 8.63
C LYS A 80 5.40 -28.04 9.73
N ASN A 81 6.24 -27.74 10.72
CA ASN A 81 5.88 -26.85 11.82
C ASN A 81 5.56 -25.42 11.34
N VAL A 82 6.29 -24.92 10.36
CA VAL A 82 6.11 -23.57 9.81
C VAL A 82 4.85 -23.48 8.96
N VAL A 83 4.47 -24.54 8.26
CA VAL A 83 3.18 -24.61 7.55
C VAL A 83 2.02 -24.64 8.54
N HIS A 84 2.20 -25.27 9.70
CA HIS A 84 1.21 -25.24 10.79
C HIS A 84 1.21 -23.91 11.57
N THR A 85 2.32 -23.18 11.55
CA THR A 85 2.42 -21.86 12.15
C THR A 85 1.88 -20.85 11.13
N GLN A 86 1.19 -19.82 11.58
CA GLN A 86 0.43 -18.89 10.73
C GLN A 86 1.35 -17.93 9.91
N SER A 87 2.57 -18.36 9.56
CA SER A 87 3.55 -17.61 8.78
C SER A 87 3.05 -17.42 7.35
N GLY A 88 2.97 -16.17 6.90
CA GLY A 88 2.43 -15.88 5.57
C GLY A 88 3.34 -16.29 4.42
N ARG A 89 4.66 -16.35 4.65
CA ARG A 89 5.64 -16.66 3.59
C ARG A 89 6.81 -17.47 4.13
N ILE A 90 7.27 -18.42 3.31
CA ILE A 90 8.47 -19.22 3.54
C ILE A 90 9.51 -18.83 2.49
N ALA A 91 10.75 -18.57 2.91
CA ALA A 91 11.86 -18.26 2.03
C ALA A 91 12.99 -19.28 2.22
N PHE A 92 13.56 -19.77 1.12
CA PHE A 92 14.72 -20.65 1.14
C PHE A 92 15.99 -19.82 0.92
N LEU A 93 16.84 -19.71 1.96
CA LEU A 93 18.12 -19.01 1.86
C LEU A 93 19.20 -20.01 1.41
N GLY A 94 19.45 -20.07 0.11
CA GLY A 94 20.45 -20.95 -0.45
C GLY A 94 21.87 -20.40 -0.37
N ARG A 95 22.74 -21.08 0.39
CA ARG A 95 24.14 -21.18 0.00
C ARG A 95 24.29 -22.38 -0.92
N LYS A 96 24.63 -22.14 -2.19
CA LYS A 96 25.08 -23.18 -3.11
C LYS A 96 26.41 -23.73 -2.58
N THR A 97 26.36 -24.81 -1.80
CA THR A 97 27.56 -25.61 -1.55
C THR A 97 27.75 -26.50 -2.77
N ARG A 98 28.93 -26.34 -3.37
CA ARG A 98 29.38 -26.99 -4.60
C ARG A 98 29.35 -28.51 -4.47
#